data_AF-A0A7C8I3S8-F1
#
_entry.id   AF-A0A7C8I3S8-F1
#
_cell.length_a   1.000
_cell.length_b   1.000
_cell.length_c   1.000
_cell.angle_alpha   90.00
_cell.angle_beta   90.00
_cell.angle_gamma   90.00
#
_symmetry.space_group_name_H-M   'P 1'
#
loop_
_entity.id
_entity.type
_entity.pdbx_description
1 polymer ?
#
loop_
_entity_poly.entity_id
_entity_poly.type
_entity_poly.pdbx_seq_one_letter_code
_entity_poly.pdbx_strand_id
1 'polypeptide(L)' 'MSRNTTKPSKATAPDKTPDTPYNGEKINTNKASQYAGFRHFVHFLQSYGLKISDHDDVEEGKAILRGMGYDV' A
#
# COMPACT_ATOMS: atom_id res chain seq x y z
N MET A 1 -20.12 34.97 3.99
CA MET A 1 -20.45 33.52 4.04
C MET A 1 -19.19 32.70 3.74
N SER A 2 -19.19 31.46 4.22
CA SER A 2 -18.12 30.46 4.51
C SER A 2 -16.90 30.26 3.58
N ARG A 3 -15.80 29.83 4.22
CA ARG A 3 -14.57 29.27 3.64
C ARG A 3 -14.84 27.88 3.04
N ASN A 4 -14.59 27.67 1.75
CA ASN A 4 -14.57 26.34 1.14
C ASN A 4 -13.12 25.82 1.04
N THR A 5 -12.72 24.95 1.96
CA THR A 5 -11.54 24.08 1.83
C THR A 5 -12.01 22.64 1.73
N THR A 6 -12.58 22.28 0.59
CA THR A 6 -12.96 20.89 0.35
C THR A 6 -11.73 20.15 -0.18
N LYS A 7 -11.11 19.34 0.67
CA LYS A 7 -10.33 18.17 0.25
C LYS A 7 -11.32 17.08 -0.19
N PRO A 8 -11.26 16.61 -1.43
CA PRO A 8 -11.67 15.24 -1.73
C PRO A 8 -10.49 14.48 -2.32
N SER A 9 -9.64 13.92 -1.46
CA SER A 9 -8.66 12.90 -1.89
C SER A 9 -9.18 11.54 -1.44
N LYS A 10 -10.30 11.10 -2.01
CA LYS A 10 -10.79 9.73 -1.88
C LYS A 10 -11.33 9.28 -3.23
N ALA A 11 -10.92 8.07 -3.61
CA ALA A 11 -11.18 7.35 -4.86
C ALA A 11 -10.22 7.69 -6.00
N THR A 12 -9.05 7.08 -5.96
CA THR A 12 -8.39 6.65 -7.20
C THR A 12 -8.34 5.13 -7.12
N ALA A 13 -9.40 4.48 -7.61
CA ALA A 13 -9.21 3.17 -8.19
C ALA A 13 -8.28 3.40 -9.39
N PRO A 14 -7.12 2.74 -9.50
CA PRO A 14 -6.31 2.86 -10.70
C PRO A 14 -7.01 2.07 -11.80
N ASP A 15 -7.90 2.72 -12.54
CA ASP A 15 -8.11 2.37 -13.94
C ASP A 15 -6.81 2.71 -14.68
N LYS A 16 -6.33 1.72 -15.43
CA LYS A 16 -5.20 1.71 -16.38
C LYS A 16 -3.84 1.26 -15.86
N THR A 17 -3.58 0.03 -16.31
CA THR A 17 -2.31 -0.54 -16.80
C THR A 17 -1.18 -0.71 -15.78
N PRO A 18 -0.63 -1.93 -15.64
CA PRO A 18 0.71 -2.07 -15.10
C PRO A 18 1.68 -1.58 -16.17
N ASP A 19 1.84 -0.26 -16.33
CA ASP A 19 3.10 0.28 -16.81
C ASP A 19 4.13 -0.07 -15.75
N THR A 20 4.68 -1.26 -15.88
CA THR A 20 5.82 -1.68 -15.09
C THR A 20 7.02 -1.17 -15.87
N PRO A 21 7.69 -0.08 -15.46
CA PRO A 21 9.11 0.00 -15.74
C PRO A 21 9.75 -1.07 -14.85
N TYR A 22 9.86 -2.29 -15.35
CA TYR A 22 10.69 -3.34 -14.72
C TYR A 22 12.16 -2.94 -14.90
N ASN A 23 12.57 -1.88 -14.21
CA ASN A 23 13.94 -1.41 -14.07
C ASN A 23 14.47 -1.69 -12.65
N GLY A 24 13.99 -2.76 -11.99
CA GLY A 24 14.46 -3.17 -10.67
C GLY A 24 14.17 -2.15 -9.55
N GLU A 25 13.19 -1.27 -9.75
CA GLU A 25 12.85 -0.25 -8.77
C GLU A 25 11.97 -0.84 -7.67
N LYS A 26 12.51 -0.89 -6.45
CA LYS A 26 11.80 -1.37 -5.26
C LYS A 26 10.50 -0.59 -5.09
N ILE A 27 9.38 -1.30 -5.14
CA ILE A 27 8.07 -0.68 -4.87
C ILE A 27 7.93 -0.53 -3.36
N ASN A 28 7.47 0.64 -2.91
CA ASN A 28 7.24 0.83 -1.48
C ASN A 28 6.08 -0.07 -1.00
N THR A 29 6.16 -0.54 0.25
CA THR A 29 5.12 -1.38 0.88
C THR A 29 3.72 -0.80 0.76
N ASN A 30 3.61 0.53 0.76
CA ASN A 30 2.34 1.24 0.60
C ASN A 30 1.72 1.05 -0.80
N LYS A 31 2.51 1.03 -1.88
CA LYS A 31 2.01 0.71 -3.22
C LYS A 31 1.70 -0.77 -3.35
N ALA A 32 2.58 -1.65 -2.86
CA ALA A 32 2.34 -3.09 -2.84
C ALA A 32 1.02 -3.46 -2.13
N SER A 33 0.73 -2.79 -1.01
CA SER A 33 -0.56 -2.94 -0.30
C SER A 33 -1.75 -2.47 -1.11
N GLN A 34 -1.61 -1.40 -1.89
CA GLN A 34 -2.65 -0.91 -2.80
C GLN A 34 -2.92 -1.89 -3.95
N TYR A 35 -1.87 -2.51 -4.49
CA TYR A 35 -2.03 -3.59 -5.47
C TYR A 35 -2.73 -4.81 -4.87
N ALA A 36 -2.46 -5.12 -3.60
CA ALA A 36 -3.19 -6.15 -2.85
C ALA A 36 -4.64 -5.77 -2.46
N GLY A 37 -5.11 -4.56 -2.81
CA GLY A 37 -6.48 -4.10 -2.56
C GLY A 37 -6.69 -3.30 -1.27
N PHE A 38 -5.61 -2.98 -0.54
CA PHE A 38 -5.67 -2.20 0.70
C PHE A 38 -5.35 -0.73 0.49
N ARG A 39 -5.97 0.15 1.29
CA ARG A 39 -5.74 1.59 1.15
C ARG A 39 -4.31 2.02 1.48
N HIS A 40 -3.71 1.41 2.50
CA HIS A 40 -2.35 1.66 2.98
C HIS A 40 -1.74 0.41 3.61
N PHE A 41 -0.42 0.38 3.76
CA PHE A 41 0.29 -0.73 4.43
C PHE A 41 -0.19 -0.97 5.86
N VAL A 42 -0.57 0.07 6.60
CA VAL A 42 -1.17 -0.08 7.95
C VAL A 42 -2.48 -0.86 7.90
N HIS A 43 -3.33 -0.62 6.90
CA HIS A 43 -4.58 -1.36 6.74
C HIS A 43 -4.34 -2.81 6.31
N PHE A 44 -3.33 -3.03 5.47
CA PHE A 44 -2.87 -4.37 5.12
C PHE A 44 -2.42 -5.12 6.38
N LEU A 45 -1.50 -4.57 7.16
CA LEU A 45 -1.03 -5.18 8.42
C LEU A 45 -2.18 -5.48 9.37
N GLN A 46 -3.08 -4.51 9.61
CA GLN A 46 -4.23 -4.71 10.48
C GLN A 46 -5.16 -5.84 10.00
N SER A 47 -5.28 -6.06 8.68
CA SER A 47 -6.08 -7.17 8.13
C SER A 47 -5.48 -8.54 8.43
N TYR A 48 -4.17 -8.63 8.65
CA TYR A 48 -3.46 -9.83 9.06
C TYR A 48 -3.25 -9.91 10.59
N GLY A 49 -3.78 -8.94 11.35
CA GLY A 49 -3.59 -8.85 12.80
C GLY A 49 -2.23 -8.27 13.22
N LEU A 50 -1.47 -7.73 12.27
CA LEU A 50 -0.14 -7.16 12.45
C LEU A 50 -0.21 -5.65 12.77
N LYS A 51 0.79 -5.14 13.50
CA LYS A 51 0.86 -3.73 13.93
C LYS A 51 2.02 -3.01 13.27
N ILE A 52 1.76 -1.80 12.75
CA ILE A 52 2.81 -0.94 12.17
C ILE A 52 3.84 -0.45 13.22
N SER A 53 3.45 -0.45 14.50
CA SER A 53 4.31 -0.03 15.61
C SER A 53 5.30 -1.10 16.05
N ASP A 54 5.09 -2.35 15.62
CA ASP A 54 5.96 -3.47 15.93
C ASP A 54 6.83 -3.77 14.70
N HIS A 55 8.14 -3.86 14.91
CA HIS A 55 9.07 -4.05 13.81
C HIS A 55 8.93 -5.45 13.19
N ASP A 56 8.73 -6.46 14.04
CA ASP A 56 8.62 -7.85 13.61
C ASP A 56 7.37 -8.04 12.74
N ASP A 57 6.25 -7.47 13.17
CA ASP A 57 4.99 -7.43 12.40
C ASP A 57 5.16 -6.72 11.04
N VAL A 58 5.95 -5.65 10.99
CA VAL A 58 6.25 -4.93 9.74
C VAL A 58 7.09 -5.78 8.79
N GLU A 59 8.06 -6.53 9.31
CA GLU A 59 8.86 -7.46 8.51
C GLU A 59 8.02 -8.63 8.00
N GLU A 60 7.12 -9.19 8.82
CA GLU A 60 6.16 -10.20 8.39
C GLU A 60 5.26 -9.68 7.27
N GLY A 61 4.71 -8.47 7.42
CA GLY A 61 3.89 -7.87 6.37
C GLY A 61 4.64 -7.66 5.06
N LYS A 62 5.92 -7.29 5.12
CA LYS A 62 6.79 -7.22 3.94
C LYS A 62 7.03 -8.61 3.34
N ALA A 63 7.26 -9.63 4.17
CA ALA A 63 7.46 -10.99 3.70
C ALA A 63 6.24 -11.54 2.96
N ILE A 64 5.02 -11.23 3.43
CA ILE A 64 3.78 -11.58 2.73
C ILE A 64 3.72 -10.89 1.36
N LEU A 65 4.02 -9.60 1.29
CA LEU A 65 4.06 -8.86 0.02
C LEU A 65 5.12 -9.42 -0.93
N ARG A 66 6.30 -9.79 -0.43
CA ARG A 66 7.34 -10.49 -1.21
C ARG A 66 6.87 -11.85 -1.72
N GLY A 67 6.16 -12.61 -0.89
CA GLY A 67 5.55 -13.88 -1.29
C GLY A 67 4.47 -13.74 -2.37
N MET A 68 3.79 -12.60 -2.43
CA MET A 68 2.85 -12.24 -3.50
C MET A 68 3.54 -11.78 -4.80
N GLY A 69 4.88 -11.67 -4.81
CA GLY A 69 5.66 -11.23 -5.96
C GLY A 69 5.92 -9.72 -6.01
N TYR A 70 5.66 -8.98 -4.93
CA TYR A 70 6.00 -7.57 -4.82
C TYR A 70 7.41 -7.39 -4.24
N ASP A 71 8.32 -6.70 -4.93
CA ASP A 71 9.66 -6.39 -4.39
C ASP A 71 9.61 -5.12 -3.52
N VAL A 72 9.48 -5.34 -2.19
CA VAL A 72 9.37 -4.31 -1.13
C VAL A 72 10.53 -4.28 -0.15
#